data_AF-A0A6N2HJL0-F1
#
_entry.id   AF-A0A6N2HJL0-F1
#
_cell.length_a   1.000
_cell.length_b   1.000
_cell.length_c   1.000
_cell.angle_alpha   90.00
_cell.angle_beta   90.00
_cell.angle_gamma   90.00
#
_symmetry.space_group_name_H-M   'P 1'
#
loop_
_entity.id
_entity.type
_entity.pdbx_description
1 polymer ?
#
loop_
_entity_poly.entity_id
_entity_poly.type
_entity_poly.pdbx_seq_one_letter_code
_entity_poly.pdbx_strand_id
1 'polypeptide(L)'
;MDSWDQAPAASALEADVTGALAAEIYPHRPTPDALITTGGTEANQLALLLARERNGPVQTIHAANYYLLMLLFTAVVVLVFRRSGESRIGRAWVAIREDETAATAMGINAFRLKLIAFALGATLAGLAASALNPSMDSWDQAPAASALEADVTGALAAEIYPHRPTPDALITTGGTEANQLALLLARERNGPVQTIHAAN
;
A
#
# COMPACT_ATOMS: atom_id res chain seq x y z
N MET A 1 35.53 -2.42 -4.77
CA MET A 1 35.15 -2.30 -6.20
C MET A 1 33.66 -2.15 -6.14
N ASP A 2 33.27 -0.90 -6.04
CA ASP A 2 32.13 -0.48 -5.24
C ASP A 2 30.92 -0.46 -6.16
N SER A 3 29.80 -1.03 -5.69
CA SER A 3 28.54 -1.14 -6.44
C SER A 3 27.94 0.20 -6.88
N TRP A 4 28.56 1.31 -6.51
CA TRP A 4 28.24 2.69 -6.90
C TRP A 4 28.64 3.03 -8.35
N ASP A 5 29.55 2.26 -8.97
CA ASP A 5 29.98 2.50 -10.38
C ASP A 5 28.90 2.10 -11.41
N GLN A 6 27.84 1.38 -11.02
CA GLN A 6 26.69 1.07 -11.88
C GLN A 6 25.51 2.05 -11.72
N ALA A 7 25.57 2.96 -10.75
CA ALA A 7 24.56 3.99 -10.52
C ALA A 7 24.31 4.96 -11.71
N PRO A 8 25.33 5.43 -12.48
CA PRO A 8 25.09 6.46 -13.49
C PRO A 8 24.26 5.99 -14.70
N ALA A 9 24.27 4.68 -15.00
CA ALA A 9 23.48 4.12 -16.10
C ALA A 9 22.00 3.96 -15.73
N ALA A 10 21.72 3.54 -14.49
CA ALA A 10 20.35 3.42 -13.98
C ALA A 10 19.69 4.81 -13.83
N SER A 11 20.42 5.80 -13.32
CA SER A 11 19.92 7.18 -13.19
C SER A 11 19.68 7.86 -14.54
N ALA A 12 20.50 7.55 -15.55
CA ALA A 12 20.31 8.07 -16.90
C ALA A 12 19.06 7.47 -17.57
N LEU A 13 18.84 6.17 -17.39
CA LEU A 13 17.64 5.49 -17.88
C LEU A 13 16.38 6.02 -17.21
N GLU A 14 16.42 6.22 -15.89
CA GLU A 14 15.31 6.80 -15.13
C GLU A 14 14.98 8.22 -15.58
N ALA A 15 16.00 9.05 -15.84
CA ALA A 15 15.82 10.40 -16.38
C ALA A 15 15.18 10.39 -17.78
N ASP A 16 15.61 9.50 -18.67
CA ASP A 16 15.06 9.36 -20.02
C ASP A 16 13.59 8.89 -20.00
N VAL A 17 13.28 7.87 -19.20
CA VAL A 17 11.91 7.35 -19.04
C VAL A 17 11.00 8.43 -18.45
N THR A 18 11.49 9.15 -17.45
CA THR A 18 10.75 10.23 -16.81
C THR A 18 10.46 11.37 -17.79
N GLY A 19 11.45 11.79 -18.58
CA GLY A 19 11.29 12.84 -19.59
C GLY A 19 10.31 12.45 -20.71
N ALA A 20 10.37 11.20 -21.18
CA ALA A 20 9.44 10.69 -22.20
C ALA A 20 7.99 10.66 -21.70
N LEU A 21 7.76 10.16 -20.48
CA LEU A 21 6.42 10.12 -19.86
C LEU A 21 5.87 11.54 -19.62
N ALA A 22 6.73 12.46 -19.22
CA ALA A 22 6.36 13.85 -18.98
C ALA A 22 5.94 14.57 -20.27
N ALA A 23 6.62 14.30 -21.39
CA ALA A 23 6.27 14.84 -22.69
C ALA A 23 4.91 14.32 -23.20
N GLU A 24 4.58 13.07 -22.90
CA GLU A 24 3.29 12.47 -23.22
C GLU A 24 2.14 13.08 -22.40
N ILE A 25 2.35 13.26 -21.10
CA ILE A 25 1.32 13.78 -20.18
C ILE A 25 1.14 15.31 -20.35
N TYR A 26 2.21 16.04 -20.67
CA TYR A 26 2.21 17.50 -20.81
C TYR A 26 2.67 17.96 -22.21
N PRO A 27 1.92 17.63 -23.27
CA PRO A 27 2.35 17.85 -24.66
C PRO A 27 2.50 19.33 -25.03
N HIS A 28 1.92 20.24 -24.23
CA HIS A 28 2.00 21.68 -24.45
C HIS A 28 3.18 22.36 -23.73
N ARG A 29 3.96 21.62 -22.93
CA ARG A 29 5.17 22.16 -22.30
C ARG A 29 6.39 21.79 -23.15
N PRO A 30 7.17 22.78 -23.61
CA PRO A 30 8.29 22.53 -24.53
C PRO A 30 9.44 21.73 -23.90
N THR A 31 9.53 21.66 -22.56
CA THR A 31 10.47 20.82 -21.79
C THR A 31 9.85 20.51 -20.42
N PRO A 32 9.04 19.45 -20.28
CA PRO A 32 8.49 19.10 -18.98
C PRO A 32 9.55 18.39 -18.14
N ASP A 33 10.18 19.11 -17.22
CA ASP A 33 10.95 18.50 -16.14
C ASP A 33 9.98 17.77 -15.21
N ALA A 34 10.12 16.45 -15.11
CA ALA A 34 9.35 15.63 -14.18
C ALA A 34 10.31 14.85 -13.30
N LEU A 35 9.86 14.55 -12.09
CA LEU A 35 10.51 13.64 -11.18
C LEU A 35 9.49 12.59 -10.78
N ILE A 36 9.84 11.32 -10.97
CA ILE A 36 9.04 10.21 -10.45
C ILE A 36 9.38 10.08 -8.96
N THR A 37 8.35 10.03 -8.13
CA THR A 37 8.48 9.77 -6.68
C THR A 37 7.64 8.55 -6.33
N THR A 38 8.15 7.75 -5.42
CA THR A 38 7.60 6.45 -5.03
C THR A 38 6.51 6.58 -3.96
N GLY A 39 6.33 7.76 -3.36
CA GLY A 39 5.40 7.96 -2.25
C GLY A 39 4.65 9.30 -2.29
N GLY A 40 3.39 9.27 -1.85
CA GLY A 40 2.58 10.49 -1.72
C GLY A 40 3.16 11.50 -0.73
N THR A 41 3.89 11.04 0.29
CA THR A 41 4.53 11.93 1.29
C THR A 41 5.71 12.68 0.72
N GLU A 42 6.61 11.99 0.02
CA GLU A 42 7.74 12.61 -0.67
C GLU A 42 7.26 13.57 -1.77
N ALA A 43 6.24 13.17 -2.53
CA ALA A 43 5.58 14.03 -3.52
C ALA A 43 5.05 15.33 -2.88
N ASN A 44 4.40 15.22 -1.72
CA ASN A 44 3.86 16.36 -0.98
C ASN A 44 4.96 17.27 -0.43
N GLN A 45 6.03 16.69 0.12
CA GLN A 45 7.18 17.45 0.63
C GLN A 45 7.90 18.20 -0.49
N LEU A 46 8.17 17.53 -1.60
CA LEU A 46 8.80 18.13 -2.77
C LEU A 46 7.91 19.21 -3.38
N ALA A 47 6.60 18.97 -3.50
CA ALA A 47 5.66 19.97 -3.99
C ALA A 47 5.66 21.22 -3.10
N LEU A 48 5.75 21.06 -1.78
CA LEU A 48 5.85 22.17 -0.84
C LEU A 48 7.18 22.92 -0.98
N LEU A 49 8.29 22.20 -1.16
CA LEU A 49 9.61 22.79 -1.40
C LEU A 49 9.64 23.60 -2.69
N LEU A 50 9.16 23.04 -3.80
CA LEU A 50 9.07 23.72 -5.09
C LEU A 50 8.14 24.94 -5.03
N ALA A 51 7.01 24.82 -4.32
CA ALA A 51 6.10 25.94 -4.09
C ALA A 51 6.77 27.07 -3.27
N ARG A 52 7.59 26.69 -2.26
CA ARG A 52 8.37 27.64 -1.46
C ARG A 52 9.45 28.33 -2.28
N GLU A 53 10.19 27.59 -3.09
CA GLU A 53 11.23 28.17 -3.96
C GLU A 53 10.64 29.13 -4.98
N ARG A 54 9.49 28.77 -5.57
CA ARG A 54 8.85 29.58 -6.62
C ARG A 54 8.11 30.81 -6.08
N ASN A 55 7.42 30.68 -4.95
CA ASN A 55 6.46 31.68 -4.48
C ASN A 55 6.83 32.33 -3.13
N GLY A 56 7.97 31.96 -2.53
CA GLY A 56 8.38 32.44 -1.21
C GLY A 56 7.79 31.64 -0.04
N PRO A 57 7.79 32.16 1.19
CA PRO A 57 7.40 31.40 2.38
C PRO A 57 5.98 30.85 2.29
N VAL A 58 5.83 29.52 2.38
CA VAL A 58 4.52 28.87 2.43
C VAL A 58 4.08 28.73 3.88
N GLN A 59 2.91 29.26 4.24
CA GLN A 59 2.30 28.99 5.54
C GLN A 59 1.54 27.67 5.49
N THR A 60 1.91 26.75 6.36
CA THR A 60 1.15 25.52 6.61
C THR A 60 0.00 25.82 7.58
N ILE A 61 -1.21 25.34 7.27
CA ILE A 61 -2.35 25.44 8.18
C ILE A 61 -2.07 24.57 9.42
N HIS A 62 -2.12 25.17 10.62
CA HIS A 62 -1.64 24.57 11.88
C HIS A 62 -2.32 23.25 12.27
N ALA A 63 -1.52 22.35 12.88
CA ALA A 63 -1.87 21.01 13.35
C ALA A 63 -3.04 20.92 14.35
N ALA A 64 -3.43 22.00 15.02
CA ALA A 64 -4.52 22.00 15.99
C ALA A 64 -5.88 21.64 15.35
N ASN A 65 -6.17 22.16 14.16
CA ASN A 65 -7.38 21.79 13.41
C ASN A 65 -7.31 20.34 12.96
N TYR A 66 -6.12 19.86 12.59
CA TYR A 66 -5.91 18.48 12.16
C TYR A 66 -6.13 17.49 13.31
N TYR A 67 -5.62 17.80 14.51
CA TYR A 67 -5.86 16.99 15.70
C TYR A 67 -7.36 16.89 16.04
N LEU A 68 -8.10 18.01 15.99
CA LEU A 68 -9.54 18.01 16.22
C LEU A 68 -10.30 17.22 15.14
N LEU A 69 -9.88 17.33 13.87
CA LEU A 69 -10.44 16.53 12.78
C LEU A 69 -10.17 15.03 12.96
N MET A 70 -8.96 14.66 13.39
CA MET A 70 -8.60 13.26 13.65
C MET A 70 -9.38 12.68 14.84
N LEU A 71 -9.61 13.49 15.88
CA LEU A 71 -10.41 13.12 17.04
C LEU A 71 -11.89 12.98 16.66
N LEU A 72 -12.43 13.91 15.84
CA LEU A 72 -13.78 13.81 15.27
C LEU A 72 -13.91 12.56 14.41
N PHE A 73 -12.95 12.30 13.52
CA PHE A 73 -12.94 11.11 12.66
C PHE A 73 -12.93 9.83 13.51
N THR A 74 -12.06 9.76 14.51
CA THR A 74 -12.01 8.63 15.46
C THR A 74 -13.35 8.45 16.18
N ALA A 75 -13.95 9.53 16.67
CA ALA A 75 -15.26 9.48 17.33
C ALA A 75 -16.36 8.99 16.39
N VAL A 76 -16.36 9.42 15.12
CA VAL A 76 -17.29 8.94 14.08
C VAL A 76 -17.07 7.45 13.81
N VAL A 77 -15.82 7.00 13.65
CA VAL A 77 -15.52 5.57 13.47
C VAL A 77 -16.04 4.75 14.65
N VAL A 78 -15.76 5.16 15.88
CA VAL A 78 -16.25 4.48 17.10
C VAL A 78 -17.78 4.44 17.13
N LEU A 79 -18.46 5.55 16.80
CA LEU A 79 -19.92 5.61 16.75
C LEU A 79 -20.50 4.66 15.70
N VAL A 80 -19.91 4.65 14.50
CA VAL A 80 -20.32 3.77 13.39
C VAL A 80 -20.14 2.31 13.77
N PHE A 81 -19.00 1.94 14.37
CA PHE A 81 -18.74 0.56 14.82
C PHE A 81 -19.73 0.12 15.89
N ARG A 82 -20.00 0.96 16.90
CA ARG A 82 -21.01 0.67 17.93
C ARG A 82 -22.40 0.46 17.33
N ARG A 83 -22.81 1.35 16.43
CA ARG A 83 -24.13 1.26 15.77
C ARG A 83 -24.23 0.07 14.80
N SER A 84 -23.12 -0.30 14.16
CA SER A 84 -23.04 -1.45 13.25
C SER A 84 -23.30 -2.77 13.99
N GLY A 85 -22.78 -2.92 15.20
CA GLY A 85 -23.01 -4.10 16.05
C GLY A 85 -24.49 -4.33 16.39
N GLU A 86 -25.26 -3.26 16.56
CA GLU A 86 -26.71 -3.33 16.86
C GLU A 86 -27.58 -3.45 15.59
N SER A 87 -26.99 -3.44 14.40
CA SER A 87 -27.72 -3.53 13.14
C SER A 87 -28.15 -4.97 12.80
N ARG A 88 -29.11 -5.12 11.87
CA ARG A 88 -29.50 -6.44 11.34
C ARG A 88 -28.33 -7.17 10.70
N ILE A 89 -27.43 -6.43 10.05
CA ILE A 89 -26.22 -6.97 9.40
C ILE A 89 -25.23 -7.43 10.49
N GLY A 90 -25.02 -6.63 11.53
CA GLY A 90 -24.17 -6.97 12.68
C GLY A 90 -24.63 -8.24 13.39
N ARG A 91 -25.93 -8.38 13.69
CA ARG A 91 -26.49 -9.61 14.26
C ARG A 91 -26.32 -10.82 13.36
N ALA A 92 -26.49 -10.65 12.05
CA ALA A 92 -26.30 -11.73 11.09
C ALA A 92 -24.82 -12.16 11.00
N TRP A 93 -23.86 -11.23 11.13
CA TRP A 93 -22.44 -11.58 11.26
C TRP A 93 -22.11 -12.32 12.56
N VAL A 94 -22.74 -11.95 13.69
CA VAL A 94 -22.60 -12.69 14.95
C VAL A 94 -23.12 -14.12 14.80
N ALA A 95 -24.30 -14.30 14.19
CA ALA A 95 -24.86 -15.62 13.94
C ALA A 95 -23.96 -16.49 13.04
N ILE A 96 -23.38 -15.91 11.97
CA ILE A 96 -22.42 -16.62 11.10
C ILE A 96 -21.14 -17.02 11.87
N ARG A 97 -20.68 -16.17 12.79
CA ARG A 97 -19.48 -16.44 13.60
C ARG A 97 -19.70 -17.57 14.62
N GLU A 98 -20.90 -17.68 15.18
CA GLU A 98 -21.25 -18.73 16.15
C GLU A 98 -21.44 -20.09 15.47
N ASP A 99 -22.28 -20.15 14.43
CA ASP A 99 -22.47 -21.35 13.60
C ASP A 99 -22.95 -20.96 12.21
N GLU A 100 -22.02 -20.98 11.25
CA GLU A 100 -22.31 -20.65 9.85
C GLU A 100 -23.31 -21.62 9.21
N THR A 101 -23.30 -22.89 9.62
CA THR A 101 -24.14 -23.94 9.03
C THR A 101 -25.58 -23.78 9.52
N ALA A 102 -25.77 -23.50 10.81
CA ALA A 102 -27.08 -23.15 11.36
C ALA A 102 -27.60 -21.81 10.78
N ALA A 103 -26.74 -20.80 10.67
CA ALA A 103 -27.12 -19.50 10.09
C ALA A 103 -27.60 -19.63 8.63
N THR A 104 -26.90 -20.42 7.82
CA THR A 104 -27.30 -20.69 6.43
C THR A 104 -28.56 -21.54 6.34
N ALA A 105 -28.77 -22.51 7.25
CA ALA A 105 -30.02 -23.26 7.36
C ALA A 105 -31.24 -22.37 7.71
N MET A 106 -31.01 -21.29 8.47
CA MET A 106 -32.03 -20.28 8.80
C MET A 106 -32.24 -19.24 7.67
N GLY A 107 -31.61 -19.43 6.50
CA GLY A 107 -31.78 -18.59 5.32
C GLY A 107 -30.86 -17.36 5.26
N ILE A 108 -29.84 -17.27 6.12
CA ILE A 108 -28.84 -16.18 6.06
C ILE A 108 -27.82 -16.50 4.97
N ASN A 109 -27.65 -15.60 4.00
CA ASN A 109 -26.63 -15.76 2.96
C ASN A 109 -25.23 -15.39 3.50
N ALA A 110 -24.53 -16.37 4.07
CA ALA A 110 -23.22 -16.16 4.67
C ALA A 110 -22.18 -15.61 3.68
N PHE A 111 -22.19 -16.10 2.43
CA PHE A 111 -21.26 -15.65 1.39
C PHE A 111 -21.38 -14.15 1.11
N ARG A 112 -22.60 -13.64 0.86
CA ARG A 112 -22.83 -12.21 0.62
C ARG A 112 -22.42 -11.36 1.81
N LEU A 113 -22.71 -11.82 3.03
CA LEU A 113 -22.35 -11.07 4.24
C LEU A 113 -20.84 -11.04 4.47
N LYS A 114 -20.12 -12.13 4.20
CA LYS A 114 -18.65 -12.16 4.26
C LYS A 114 -18.03 -11.26 3.18
N LEU A 115 -18.59 -11.27 1.97
CA LEU A 115 -18.12 -10.39 0.90
C LEU A 115 -18.32 -8.91 1.23
N ILE A 116 -19.47 -8.54 1.81
CA ILE A 116 -19.71 -7.18 2.29
C ILE A 116 -18.73 -6.81 3.41
N ALA A 117 -18.46 -7.73 4.35
CA ALA A 117 -17.49 -7.49 5.41
C ALA A 117 -16.07 -7.25 4.84
N PHE A 118 -15.64 -8.06 3.89
CA PHE A 118 -14.36 -7.88 3.20
C PHE A 118 -14.31 -6.55 2.42
N ALA A 119 -15.33 -6.26 1.62
CA ALA A 119 -15.39 -5.04 0.82
C ALA A 119 -15.41 -3.77 1.69
N LEU A 120 -16.19 -3.76 2.78
CA LEU A 120 -16.21 -2.65 3.74
C LEU A 120 -14.85 -2.50 4.44
N GLY A 121 -14.26 -3.60 4.89
CA GLY A 121 -12.93 -3.59 5.51
C GLY A 121 -11.85 -3.05 4.57
N ALA A 122 -11.79 -3.55 3.34
CA ALA A 122 -10.85 -3.09 2.32
C ALA A 122 -11.06 -1.60 1.97
N THR A 123 -12.31 -1.16 1.84
CA THR A 123 -12.62 0.25 1.55
C THR A 123 -12.18 1.17 2.68
N LEU A 124 -12.48 0.80 3.93
CA LEU A 124 -12.09 1.58 5.11
C LEU A 124 -10.57 1.61 5.30
N ALA A 125 -9.89 0.48 5.09
CA ALA A 125 -8.43 0.41 5.10
C ALA A 125 -7.80 1.29 4.02
N GLY A 126 -8.34 1.26 2.79
CA GLY A 126 -7.89 2.13 1.69
C GLY A 126 -8.10 3.62 1.98
N LEU A 127 -9.24 3.99 2.56
CA LEU A 127 -9.50 5.36 2.99
C LEU A 127 -8.55 5.81 4.10
N ALA A 128 -8.27 4.95 5.09
CA ALA A 128 -7.33 5.25 6.14
C ALA A 128 -5.90 5.43 5.59
N ALA A 129 -5.44 4.52 4.72
CA ALA A 129 -4.14 4.64 4.06
C ALA A 129 -4.03 5.92 3.23
N SER A 130 -5.06 6.27 2.47
CA SER A 130 -5.08 7.51 1.68
C SER A 130 -5.11 8.77 2.54
N ALA A 131 -5.88 8.79 3.62
CA ALA A 131 -6.01 9.96 4.49
C ALA A 131 -4.76 10.18 5.35
N LEU A 132 -4.15 9.11 5.84
CA LEU A 132 -2.91 9.15 6.62
C LEU A 132 -1.68 9.34 5.74
N ASN A 133 -1.75 8.87 4.48
CA ASN A 133 -0.69 8.93 3.49
C ASN A 133 0.68 8.49 4.09
N PRO A 134 0.78 7.29 4.69
CA PRO A 134 2.02 6.84 5.30
C PRO A 134 3.08 6.51 4.24
N SER A 135 4.36 6.73 4.55
CA SER A 135 5.47 6.18 3.77
C SER A 135 6.04 4.95 4.47
N MET A 136 6.29 3.88 3.72
CA MET A 136 6.82 2.61 4.25
C MET A 136 8.35 2.52 4.20
N ASP A 137 9.05 3.64 3.96
CA ASP A 137 10.51 3.65 3.82
C ASP A 137 11.25 3.31 5.12
N SER A 138 10.64 3.60 6.27
CA SER A 138 11.22 3.27 7.58
C SER A 138 10.14 3.14 8.65
N TRP A 139 10.43 2.35 9.68
CA TRP A 139 9.52 2.11 10.79
C TRP A 139 9.11 3.41 11.51
N ASP A 140 10.01 4.40 11.61
CA ASP A 140 9.72 5.69 12.25
C ASP A 140 8.67 6.52 11.48
N GLN A 141 8.48 6.27 10.18
CA GLN A 141 7.50 6.98 9.36
C GLN A 141 6.10 6.35 9.42
N ALA A 142 6.01 5.03 9.56
CA ALA A 142 4.74 4.32 9.55
C ALA A 142 4.72 3.10 10.51
N PRO A 143 4.94 3.29 11.82
CA PRO A 143 5.24 2.20 12.75
C PRO A 143 4.12 1.15 12.83
N ALA A 144 2.86 1.58 12.82
CA ALA A 144 1.71 0.67 12.83
C ALA A 144 1.53 -0.09 11.51
N ALA A 145 1.77 0.56 10.37
CA ALA A 145 1.64 -0.08 9.06
C ALA A 145 2.78 -1.09 8.82
N SER A 146 4.02 -0.73 9.17
CA SER A 146 5.18 -1.63 9.08
C SER A 146 5.04 -2.84 10.00
N ALA A 147 4.51 -2.67 11.22
CA ALA A 147 4.24 -3.80 12.12
C ALA A 147 3.15 -4.73 11.55
N LEU A 148 2.06 -4.15 11.04
CA LEU A 148 0.98 -4.92 10.42
C LEU A 148 1.47 -5.68 9.17
N GLU A 149 2.29 -5.05 8.33
CA GLU A 149 2.90 -5.73 7.19
C GLU A 149 3.73 -6.91 7.64
N ALA A 150 4.65 -6.72 8.60
CA ALA A 150 5.53 -7.79 9.08
C ALA A 150 4.74 -8.96 9.67
N ASP A 151 3.69 -8.69 10.45
CA ASP A 151 2.83 -9.73 11.01
C ASP A 151 2.08 -10.49 9.91
N VAL A 152 1.52 -9.78 8.92
CA VAL A 152 0.75 -10.37 7.83
C VAL A 152 1.66 -11.19 6.90
N THR A 153 2.81 -10.66 6.49
CA THR A 153 3.74 -11.37 5.62
C THR A 153 4.35 -12.56 6.33
N GLY A 154 4.71 -12.44 7.62
CA GLY A 154 5.18 -13.55 8.44
C GLY A 154 4.15 -14.67 8.55
N ALA A 155 2.89 -14.34 8.83
CA ALA A 155 1.80 -15.32 8.88
C ALA A 155 1.57 -16.00 7.54
N LEU A 156 1.55 -15.24 6.44
CA LEU A 156 1.38 -15.78 5.08
C LEU A 156 2.56 -16.68 4.67
N ALA A 157 3.79 -16.29 5.00
CA ALA A 157 4.99 -17.05 4.67
C ALA A 157 5.01 -18.39 5.43
N ALA A 158 4.61 -18.39 6.71
CA ALA A 158 4.49 -19.60 7.52
C ALA A 158 3.41 -20.55 6.99
N GLU A 159 2.27 -20.01 6.54
CA GLU A 159 1.18 -20.80 5.97
C GLU A 159 1.56 -21.42 4.62
N ILE A 160 2.20 -20.67 3.72
CA ILE A 160 2.56 -21.14 2.38
C ILE A 160 3.76 -22.11 2.43
N TYR A 161 4.70 -21.90 3.36
CA TYR A 161 5.92 -22.70 3.48
C TYR A 161 6.09 -23.33 4.87
N PRO A 162 5.19 -24.25 5.27
CA PRO A 162 5.16 -24.80 6.63
C PRO A 162 6.40 -25.62 7.00
N HIS A 163 7.17 -26.06 6.01
CA HIS A 163 8.38 -26.87 6.20
C HIS A 163 9.68 -26.06 6.20
N ARG A 164 9.63 -24.75 5.97
CA ARG A 164 10.83 -23.90 6.08
C ARG A 164 11.00 -23.42 7.51
N PRO A 165 12.23 -23.43 8.05
CA PRO A 165 12.49 -23.01 9.43
C PRO A 165 12.31 -21.49 9.65
N THR A 166 12.54 -20.68 8.62
CA THR A 166 12.42 -19.21 8.67
C THR A 166 11.91 -18.68 7.32
N PRO A 167 10.64 -18.94 6.96
CA PRO A 167 10.06 -18.41 5.74
C PRO A 167 9.85 -16.90 5.90
N ASP A 168 10.12 -16.14 4.84
CA ASP A 168 10.00 -14.69 4.82
C ASP A 168 9.26 -14.25 3.55
N ALA A 169 8.59 -13.10 3.63
CA ALA A 169 7.82 -12.50 2.56
C ALA A 169 7.76 -10.99 2.74
N LEU A 170 7.60 -10.29 1.61
CA LEU A 170 7.40 -8.84 1.56
C LEU A 170 6.26 -8.52 0.60
N ILE A 171 5.66 -7.35 0.76
CA ILE A 171 4.62 -6.84 -0.14
C ILE A 171 5.27 -6.02 -1.26
N THR A 172 4.86 -6.25 -2.50
CA THR A 172 5.25 -5.45 -3.67
C THR A 172 4.05 -4.68 -4.21
N THR A 173 4.30 -3.62 -5.00
CA THR A 173 3.21 -2.83 -5.61
C THR A 173 2.38 -3.61 -6.62
N GLY A 174 2.90 -4.72 -7.16
CA GLY A 174 2.15 -5.64 -8.01
C GLY A 174 2.89 -6.92 -8.37
N GLY A 175 2.20 -7.84 -9.05
CA GLY A 175 2.74 -9.16 -9.40
C GLY A 175 3.94 -9.12 -10.36
N THR A 176 4.03 -8.10 -11.22
CA THR A 176 5.19 -7.93 -12.11
C THR A 176 6.47 -7.67 -11.33
N GLU A 177 6.41 -6.76 -10.36
CA GLU A 177 7.53 -6.44 -9.47
C GLU A 177 7.92 -7.66 -8.63
N ALA A 178 6.93 -8.38 -8.07
CA ALA A 178 7.17 -9.63 -7.34
C ALA A 178 7.92 -10.66 -8.20
N ASN A 179 7.53 -10.85 -9.46
CA ASN A 179 8.18 -11.78 -10.38
C ASN A 179 9.61 -11.34 -10.71
N GLN A 180 9.83 -10.05 -10.97
CA GLN A 180 11.15 -9.51 -11.24
C GLN A 180 12.08 -9.66 -10.03
N LEU A 181 11.59 -9.34 -8.83
CA LEU A 181 12.33 -9.49 -7.59
C LEU A 181 12.68 -10.95 -7.30
N ALA A 182 11.73 -11.88 -7.52
CA ALA A 182 11.98 -13.31 -7.37
C ALA A 182 13.09 -13.80 -8.32
N LEU A 183 13.09 -13.34 -9.58
CA LEU A 183 14.14 -13.68 -10.54
C LEU A 183 15.49 -13.08 -10.16
N LEU A 184 15.51 -11.85 -9.65
CA LEU A 184 16.72 -11.19 -9.16
C LEU A 184 17.33 -11.94 -7.98
N LEU A 185 16.51 -12.30 -6.97
CA LEU A 185 16.95 -13.08 -5.82
C LEU A 185 17.42 -14.49 -6.21
N ALA A 186 16.73 -15.14 -7.14
CA ALA A 186 17.15 -16.44 -7.68
C ALA A 186 18.50 -16.33 -8.40
N ARG A 187 18.71 -15.23 -9.14
CA ARG A 187 19.96 -14.94 -9.84
C ARG A 187 21.12 -14.66 -8.90
N GLU A 188 20.88 -13.85 -7.87
CA GLU A 188 21.87 -13.53 -6.85
C GLU A 188 22.31 -14.79 -6.09
N ARG A 189 21.36 -15.68 -5.77
CA ARG A 189 21.64 -16.90 -5.01
C ARG A 189 22.24 -18.04 -5.82
N ASN A 190 21.85 -18.21 -7.09
CA ASN A 190 22.15 -19.41 -7.87
C ASN A 190 22.91 -19.14 -9.20
N GLY A 191 23.20 -17.89 -9.54
CA GLY A 191 23.83 -17.52 -10.81
C GLY A 191 22.82 -17.23 -11.93
N PRO A 192 23.22 -17.19 -13.21
CA PRO A 192 22.35 -16.77 -14.31
C PRO A 192 21.03 -17.56 -14.37
N VAL A 193 19.89 -16.85 -14.39
CA VAL A 193 18.55 -17.46 -14.50
C VAL A 193 18.07 -17.35 -15.94
N GLN A 194 17.63 -18.46 -16.52
CA GLN A 194 17.00 -18.48 -17.84
C GLN A 194 15.47 -18.50 -17.66
N THR A 195 14.79 -17.53 -18.27
CA THR A 195 13.33 -17.50 -18.28
C THR A 195 12.79 -18.45 -19.36
N ILE A 196 11.87 -19.33 -18.99
CA ILE A 196 11.13 -20.17 -19.94
C ILE A 196 9.74 -19.58 -20.03
N HIS A 197 9.35 -19.09 -21.20
CA HIS A 197 7.99 -18.64 -21.47
C HIS A 197 7.25 -19.75 -22.22
N ALA A 198 6.02 -20.05 -21.81
CA ALA A 198 5.15 -20.88 -22.62
C ALA A 198 4.66 -20.03 -23.80
N ALA A 199 5.07 -20.40 -25.02
CA ALA A 199 4.40 -19.93 -26.22
C ALA A 199 3.07 -20.69 -26.33
N ASN A 200 1.97 -19.96 -26.32
CA ASN A 200 0.66 -20.47 -26.75
C ASN A 200 0.48 -20.15 -28.23
#